data_AF-A0A7W1NWC9-F1
#
_entry.id   AF-A0A7W1NWC9-F1
#
_cell.length_a   1.000
_cell.length_b   1.000
_cell.length_c   1.000
_cell.angle_alpha   90.00
_cell.angle_beta   90.00
_cell.angle_gamma   90.00
#
_symmetry.space_group_name_H-M   'P 1'
#
loop_
_entity.id
_entity.type
_entity.pdbx_description
1 polymer ?
#
loop_
_entity_poly.entity_id
_entity_poly.type
_entity_poly.pdbx_seq_one_letter_code
_entity_poly.pdbx_strand_id
1 'polypeptide(L)'
;MSDKMTLRKDVTITLATTIPSDRHLVIDLPADVPVGPAEIRISIPVSPTADEVSPVNPALEIARAKFRAVGSLSTTWKAPEDALILTDEELFKLTEQLAGGASVDEIMKDIRGDW
;
A
#
# COMPACT_ATOMS: atom_id res chain seq x y z
N MET A 1 37.46 -2.74 37.53
CA MET A 1 36.11 -2.59 38.10
C MET A 1 35.13 -2.93 37.00
N SER A 2 34.68 -4.19 36.94
CA SER A 2 33.74 -4.64 35.89
C SER A 2 32.33 -4.25 36.27
N ASP A 3 31.70 -3.46 35.41
CA ASP A 3 30.33 -3.03 35.50
C ASP A 3 29.42 -4.25 35.29
N LYS A 4 28.69 -4.65 36.34
CA LYS A 4 27.73 -5.75 36.28
C LYS A 4 26.50 -5.25 35.54
N MET A 5 26.50 -5.44 34.22
CA MET A 5 25.33 -5.21 33.37
C MET A 5 24.19 -6.10 33.86
N THR A 6 23.27 -5.49 34.61
CA THR A 6 22.13 -6.19 35.20
C THR A 6 21.10 -6.36 34.10
N LEU A 7 21.04 -7.55 33.49
CA LEU A 7 19.96 -7.90 32.57
C LEU A 7 18.63 -7.80 33.31
N ARG A 8 17.84 -6.77 33.00
CA ARG A 8 16.45 -6.69 33.45
C ARG A 8 15.68 -7.77 32.69
N LYS A 9 15.08 -8.69 33.43
CA LYS A 9 14.17 -9.69 32.87
C LYS A 9 12.80 -9.02 32.78
N ASP A 10 12.48 -8.48 31.61
CA ASP A 10 11.19 -7.83 31.37
C ASP A 10 10.13 -8.90 31.13
N VAL A 11 9.07 -8.88 31.95
CA VAL A 11 7.92 -9.78 31.81
C VAL A 11 6.82 -9.00 31.09
N THR A 12 6.48 -9.43 29.88
CA THR A 12 5.39 -8.82 29.10
C THR A 12 4.10 -9.59 29.33
N ILE A 13 3.06 -8.88 29.76
CA ILE A 13 1.70 -9.42 29.96
C ILE A 13 0.80 -8.82 28.88
N THR A 14 0.15 -9.66 28.08
CA THR A 14 -0.80 -9.23 27.05
C THR A 14 -2.21 -9.61 27.47
N LEU A 15 -3.10 -8.62 27.54
CA LEU A 15 -4.50 -8.79 27.92
C LEU A 15 -5.39 -8.28 26.80
N ALA A 16 -6.35 -9.09 26.37
CA ALA A 16 -7.39 -8.66 25.44
C ALA A 16 -8.63 -8.26 26.26
N THR A 17 -9.05 -7.01 26.16
CA THR A 17 -10.20 -6.49 26.89
C THR A 17 -10.92 -5.41 26.06
N THR A 18 -12.14 -5.09 26.46
CA THR A 18 -12.95 -4.04 25.85
C THR A 18 -12.88 -2.79 26.72
N ILE A 19 -12.58 -1.63 26.13
CA ILE A 19 -12.63 -0.36 26.85
C ILE A 19 -14.10 0.06 26.96
N PRO A 20 -14.67 0.16 28.18
CA PRO A 20 -16.05 0.58 28.37
C PRO A 20 -16.28 2.05 27.97
N SER A 21 -17.54 2.43 27.77
CA SER A 21 -17.93 3.77 27.29
C SER A 21 -17.56 4.90 28.25
N ASP A 22 -17.45 4.61 29.54
CA ASP A 22 -17.00 5.53 30.58
C ASP A 22 -15.48 5.77 30.55
N ARG A 23 -14.74 5.03 29.71
CA ARG A 23 -13.29 5.12 29.53
C ARG A 23 -12.48 4.79 30.79
N HIS A 24 -13.06 4.00 31.70
CA HIS A 24 -12.36 3.50 32.88
C HIS A 24 -11.91 2.05 32.65
N LEU A 25 -10.60 1.79 32.78
CA LEU A 25 -10.05 0.45 32.65
C LEU A 25 -9.51 -0.02 34.00
N VAL A 26 -10.17 -1.03 34.58
CA VAL A 26 -9.71 -1.73 35.79
C VAL A 26 -9.18 -3.10 35.34
N ILE A 27 -7.91 -3.38 35.68
CA ILE A 27 -7.24 -4.64 35.35
C ILE A 27 -6.83 -5.29 36.65
N ASP A 28 -7.42 -6.44 36.95
CA ASP A 28 -6.98 -7.30 38.04
C ASP A 28 -5.80 -8.15 37.56
N LEU A 29 -4.61 -7.90 38.12
CA LEU A 29 -3.42 -8.68 37.82
C LEU A 29 -3.36 -9.93 38.73
N PRO A 30 -2.97 -11.09 38.19
CA PRO A 30 -2.82 -12.29 38.99
C PRO A 30 -1.65 -12.17 39.99
N ALA A 31 -1.71 -12.94 41.07
CA ALA A 31 -0.78 -12.83 42.20
C ALA A 31 0.67 -13.24 41.89
N ASP A 32 0.92 -13.83 40.72
CA ASP A 32 2.23 -14.21 40.21
C ASP A 32 2.98 -13.05 39.53
N VAL A 33 2.31 -11.91 39.28
CA VAL A 33 2.93 -10.73 38.68
C VAL A 33 3.80 -10.00 39.71
N PRO A 34 5.10 -9.76 39.41
CA PRO A 34 5.98 -9.07 40.34
C PRO A 34 5.53 -7.64 40.60
N VAL A 35 5.57 -7.22 41.87
CA VAL A 35 5.22 -5.86 42.29
C VAL A 35 6.36 -4.90 41.92
N GLY A 36 6.03 -3.83 41.20
CA GLY A 36 7.01 -2.81 40.80
C GLY A 36 6.43 -1.81 39.81
N PRO A 37 7.22 -0.80 39.37
CA PRO A 37 6.82 0.08 38.28
C PRO A 37 6.66 -0.72 36.99
N ALA A 38 5.56 -0.51 36.29
CA ALA A 38 5.25 -1.17 35.03
C ALA A 38 4.80 -0.14 33.98
N GLU A 39 5.12 -0.40 32.71
CA GLU A 39 4.62 0.36 31.57
C GLU A 39 3.36 -0.33 31.02
N ILE A 40 2.30 0.44 30.76
CA ILE A 40 1.07 -0.07 30.16
C ILE A 40 1.02 0.36 28.69
N ARG A 41 0.92 -0.60 27.76
CA ARG A 41 0.71 -0.36 26.33
C ARG A 41 -0.70 -0.79 25.93
N ILE A 42 -1.48 0.15 25.41
CA ILE A 42 -2.85 -0.09 24.92
C ILE A 42 -2.84 -0.04 23.39
N SER A 43 -3.22 -1.15 22.75
CA SER A 43 -3.37 -1.23 21.29
C SER A 43 -4.84 -1.41 20.95
N ILE A 44 -5.47 -0.37 20.40
CA ILE A 44 -6.86 -0.44 19.93
C ILE A 44 -6.84 -0.73 18.43
N PRO A 45 -7.39 -1.87 17.97
CA PRO A 45 -7.51 -2.13 16.54
C PRO A 45 -8.55 -1.17 15.97
N VAL A 46 -8.09 -0.11 15.32
CA VAL A 46 -8.95 0.70 14.46
C VAL A 46 -9.23 -0.11 13.20
N SER A 47 -10.48 -0.53 13.02
CA SER A 47 -10.92 -0.93 11.68
C SER A 47 -10.85 0.35 10.84
N PRO A 48 -10.19 0.35 9.66
CA PRO A 48 -10.20 1.52 8.81
C PRO A 48 -11.66 1.85 8.51
N THR A 49 -12.17 2.93 9.09
CA THR A 49 -13.48 3.45 8.74
C THR A 49 -13.43 3.78 7.26
N ALA A 50 -14.49 3.44 6.51
CA ALA A 50 -14.59 3.74 5.08
C ALA A 50 -14.38 5.24 4.75
N ASP A 51 -14.43 6.11 5.77
CA ASP A 51 -14.18 7.54 5.71
C ASP A 51 -12.69 7.95 5.77
N GLU A 52 -11.74 7.02 5.96
CA GLU A 52 -10.34 7.24 5.56
C GLU A 52 -10.20 7.08 4.04
N VAL A 53 -10.98 7.87 3.31
CA VAL A 53 -10.75 8.15 1.90
C VAL A 53 -9.43 8.91 1.85
N SER A 54 -8.35 8.17 1.62
CA SER A 54 -7.02 8.71 1.37
C SER A 54 -7.16 9.94 0.46
N PRO A 55 -6.56 11.10 0.79
CA PRO A 55 -6.74 12.32 0.02
C PRO A 55 -6.42 12.00 -1.44
N VAL A 56 -7.44 12.14 -2.30
CA VAL A 56 -7.34 11.81 -3.72
C VAL A 56 -6.25 12.71 -4.29
N ASN A 57 -5.06 12.14 -4.49
CA ASN A 57 -3.93 12.89 -5.00
C ASN A 57 -4.26 13.28 -6.46
N PRO A 58 -4.44 14.58 -6.75
CA PRO A 58 -4.89 15.01 -8.06
C PRO A 58 -3.87 14.66 -9.16
N ALA A 59 -2.58 14.65 -8.86
CA ALA A 59 -1.54 14.24 -9.80
C ALA A 59 -1.65 12.74 -10.14
N LEU A 60 -2.01 11.93 -9.15
CA LEU A 60 -2.18 10.49 -9.32
C LEU A 60 -3.43 10.15 -10.13
N GLU A 61 -4.53 10.89 -9.94
CA GLU A 61 -5.73 10.75 -10.78
C GLU A 61 -5.51 11.20 -12.22
N ILE A 62 -4.75 12.28 -12.44
CA ILE A 62 -4.35 12.71 -13.79
C ILE A 62 -3.50 11.63 -14.46
N ALA A 63 -2.55 11.04 -13.73
CA ALA A 63 -1.75 9.93 -14.25
C ALA A 63 -2.63 8.71 -14.59
N ARG A 64 -3.55 8.32 -13.68
CA ARG A 64 -4.50 7.23 -13.93
C ARG A 64 -5.38 7.49 -15.15
N ALA A 65 -5.86 8.71 -15.35
CA ALA A 65 -6.65 9.09 -16.51
C ALA A 65 -5.83 8.93 -17.81
N LYS A 66 -4.57 9.39 -17.82
CA LYS A 66 -3.67 9.22 -18.96
C LYS A 66 -3.40 7.75 -19.27
N PHE A 67 -3.08 6.96 -18.25
CA PHE A 67 -2.81 5.52 -18.41
C PHE A 67 -4.06 4.70 -18.80
N ARG A 68 -5.26 5.11 -18.38
CA ARG A 68 -6.52 4.53 -18.89
C ARG A 68 -6.74 4.87 -20.36
N ALA A 69 -6.48 6.11 -20.78
CA ALA A 69 -6.68 6.55 -22.16
C ALA A 69 -5.78 5.79 -23.16
N VAL A 70 -4.56 5.43 -22.76
CA VAL A 70 -3.64 4.61 -23.58
C VAL A 70 -3.83 3.10 -23.40
N GLY A 71 -4.86 2.67 -22.67
CA GLY A 71 -5.16 1.24 -22.46
C GLY A 71 -4.16 0.50 -21.55
N SER A 72 -3.14 1.16 -21.01
CA SER A 72 -2.15 0.57 -20.08
C SER A 72 -2.73 0.22 -18.70
N LEU A 73 -3.88 0.81 -18.35
CA LEU A 73 -4.71 0.39 -17.21
C LEU A 73 -5.93 -0.38 -17.70
N SER A 74 -5.71 -1.50 -18.40
CA SER A 74 -6.81 -2.44 -18.66
C SER A 74 -7.26 -3.04 -17.33
N THR A 75 -8.49 -2.75 -16.92
CA THR A 75 -9.14 -3.45 -15.80
C THR A 75 -9.81 -4.75 -16.25
N THR A 76 -9.77 -5.03 -17.56
CA THR A 76 -10.42 -6.20 -18.14
C THR A 76 -9.44 -7.37 -18.12
N TRP A 77 -9.72 -8.36 -17.26
CA TRP A 77 -8.90 -9.57 -17.11
C TRP A 77 -8.99 -10.53 -18.32
N LYS A 78 -10.00 -10.36 -19.17
CA LYS A 78 -10.23 -11.19 -20.35
C LYS A 78 -10.46 -10.31 -21.58
N ALA A 79 -10.04 -10.79 -22.73
CA ALA A 79 -10.49 -10.22 -24.00
C ALA A 79 -12.03 -10.38 -24.07
N PRO A 80 -12.76 -9.40 -24.64
CA PRO A 80 -14.20 -9.51 -24.83
C PRO A 80 -14.53 -10.70 -25.76
N GLU A 81 -15.75 -11.23 -25.66
CA GLU A 81 -16.15 -12.47 -26.34
C GLU A 81 -16.11 -12.38 -27.87
N ASP A 82 -16.17 -11.16 -28.40
CA ASP A 82 -16.07 -10.82 -29.82
C ASP A 82 -14.66 -10.40 -30.26
N ALA A 83 -13.65 -10.52 -29.38
CA ALA A 83 -12.28 -10.19 -29.72
C ALA A 83 -11.75 -11.11 -30.84
N LEU A 84 -11.37 -10.50 -31.95
CA LEU A 84 -10.71 -11.19 -33.05
C LEU A 84 -9.26 -11.52 -32.66
N ILE A 85 -8.90 -12.79 -32.76
CA ILE A 85 -7.51 -13.22 -32.62
C ILE A 85 -6.77 -12.77 -33.87
N LEU A 86 -5.75 -11.93 -33.69
CA LEU A 86 -4.89 -11.50 -34.79
C LEU A 86 -4.13 -12.71 -35.34
N THR A 87 -4.06 -12.79 -36.67
CA THR A 87 -3.18 -13.75 -37.36
C THR A 87 -1.72 -13.33 -37.21
N ASP A 88 -0.78 -14.26 -37.39
CA ASP A 88 0.66 -13.99 -37.27
C ASP A 88 1.12 -12.84 -38.20
N GLU A 89 0.51 -12.72 -39.38
CA GLU A 89 0.78 -11.64 -40.34
C GLU A 89 0.27 -10.27 -39.85
N GLU A 90 -0.90 -10.23 -39.22
CA GLU A 90 -1.46 -9.00 -38.65
C GLU A 90 -0.69 -8.57 -37.40
N LEU A 91 -0.24 -9.53 -36.60
CA LEU A 91 0.59 -9.32 -35.42
C LEU A 91 1.95 -8.74 -35.83
N PHE A 92 2.54 -9.24 -36.92
CA PHE A 92 3.78 -8.71 -37.49
C PHE A 92 3.64 -7.28 -38.04
N LYS A 93 2.52 -6.97 -38.73
CA LYS A 93 2.25 -5.60 -39.20
C LYS A 93 2.07 -4.62 -38.04
N LEU A 94 1.39 -5.06 -36.97
CA LEU A 94 1.23 -4.26 -35.76
C LEU A 94 2.57 -3.98 -35.08
N THR A 95 3.44 -4.98 -34.95
CA THR A 95 4.78 -4.77 -34.38
C THR A 95 5.65 -3.89 -35.27
N GLU A 96 5.56 -3.99 -36.60
CA GLU A 96 6.27 -3.09 -37.52
C GLU A 96 5.79 -1.63 -37.38
N GLN A 97 4.48 -1.40 -37.29
CA GLN A 97 3.89 -0.08 -37.05
C GLN A 97 4.26 0.52 -35.69
N LEU A 98 4.36 -0.31 -34.65
CA LEU A 98 4.77 0.09 -33.31
C LEU A 98 6.29 0.28 -33.20
N ALA A 99 7.08 -0.52 -33.92
CA ALA A 99 8.54 -0.43 -33.95
C ALA A 99 9.04 0.76 -34.79
N GLY A 100 8.21 1.30 -35.68
CA GLY A 100 8.43 2.60 -36.32
C GLY A 100 8.10 3.80 -35.43
N GLY A 101 7.66 3.57 -34.18
CA GLY A 101 7.42 4.62 -33.20
C GLY A 101 8.71 5.35 -32.83
N ALA A 102 8.62 6.67 -32.68
CA ALA A 102 9.72 7.51 -32.22
C ALA A 102 10.40 6.86 -31.01
N SER A 103 11.73 6.81 -31.03
CA SER A 103 12.49 6.24 -29.92
C SER A 103 12.12 6.95 -28.61
N VAL A 104 12.28 6.27 -27.47
CA VAL A 104 12.01 6.87 -26.16
C VAL A 104 12.75 8.22 -26.01
N ASP A 105 13.94 8.34 -26.60
CA ASP A 105 14.72 9.59 -26.63
C ASP A 105 14.06 10.70 -27.47
N GLU A 106 13.46 10.38 -28.62
CA GLU A 106 12.72 11.34 -29.44
C GLU A 106 11.43 11.80 -28.76
N ILE A 107 10.69 10.88 -28.12
CA ILE A 107 9.51 11.23 -27.31
C ILE A 107 9.92 12.13 -26.14
N MET A 108 11.06 11.83 -25.50
CA MET A 108 11.57 12.63 -24.39
C MET A 108 12.09 14.00 -24.83
N LYS A 109 12.60 14.12 -26.06
CA LYS A 109 13.00 15.41 -26.66
C LYS A 109 11.78 16.30 -26.94
N ASP A 110 10.72 15.74 -27.53
CA ASP A 110 9.48 16.46 -27.82
C ASP A 110 8.78 16.97 -26.54
N ILE A 111 8.84 16.19 -25.45
CA ILE A 111 8.29 16.59 -24.14
C ILE A 111 9.12 17.68 -23.46
N ARG A 112 10.46 17.70 -23.65
CA ARG A 112 11.33 18.64 -22.94
C ARG A 112 11.39 20.02 -23.58
N GLY A 113 11.17 20.12 -24.90
CA GLY A 113 11.32 21.35 -25.67
C GLY A 113 12.80 21.76 -25.80
N ASP A 114 13.21 22.20 -26.98
CA ASP A 114 14.59 22.63 -27.24
C ASP A 114 14.90 23.93 -26.47
N TRP A 115 15.72 23.83 -25.43
CA TRP A 115 16.37 24.95 -24.72
C TRP A 115 17.88 24.84 -24.85
#